data_AF-A0A518HR17-F1
#
_entry.id   AF-A0A518HR17-F1
#
_cell.length_a   1.000
_cell.length_b   1.000
_cell.length_c   1.000
_cell.angle_alpha   90.00
_cell.angle_beta   90.00
_cell.angle_gamma   90.00
#
_symmetry.space_group_name_H-M   'P 1'
#
loop_
_entity.id
_entity.type
_entity.pdbx_description
1 polymer ?
#
loop_
_entity_poly.entity_id
_entity_poly.type
_entity_poly.pdbx_seq_one_letter_code
_entity_poly.pdbx_strand_id
1 'polypeptide(L)'
;MKYYSQFGEDYLLRRVFKEKSKGFYIDVGAHDGINLSNTYLFENLGWSGLCVEANPAIFELCRKARPNATCVNAACMGSANRNSIELYTDPSGFYSGTDSASTRESAEAAFRARGEPSPRISSITVPATTLDKILEQAFPGRVEVDFLSVDVEGAELEVLKGFDIGRYRPRLMVLEANSKEEDQMLDEYAVSRHGYTKARRMYVNNFYVRDPEDVALVANTWVKCRLARMEDELGELVKLGHVDSVGWSRPAELKGWPFVKEWIRKELQFLIERP
;
A
#
# COMPACT_ATOMS: atom_id res chain seq x y z
N MET A 1 -6.98 18.13 -3.93
CA MET A 1 -6.83 16.96 -3.03
C MET A 1 -5.64 16.16 -3.53
N LYS A 2 -4.78 15.74 -2.59
CA LYS A 2 -3.53 15.02 -2.87
C LYS A 2 -3.72 13.53 -2.61
N TYR A 3 -3.09 12.70 -3.44
CA TYR A 3 -3.04 11.24 -3.33
C TYR A 3 -1.58 10.81 -3.22
N TYR A 4 -1.30 9.77 -2.46
CA TYR A 4 0.03 9.41 -1.98
C TYR A 4 0.46 8.00 -2.36
N SER A 5 -0.47 7.12 -2.74
CA SER A 5 -0.16 5.72 -2.99
C SER A 5 0.58 5.47 -4.31
N GLN A 6 1.23 4.31 -4.42
CA GLN A 6 2.12 3.96 -5.52
C GLN A 6 1.45 3.88 -6.89
N PHE A 7 0.21 3.40 -6.98
CA PHE A 7 -0.50 3.22 -8.25
C PHE A 7 -1.92 3.83 -8.25
N GLY A 8 -2.24 4.68 -7.26
CA GLY A 8 -3.55 5.33 -7.11
C GLY A 8 -4.60 4.48 -6.37
N GLU A 9 -4.16 3.51 -5.58
CA GLU A 9 -4.94 2.78 -4.58
C GLU A 9 -5.75 3.71 -3.68
N ASP A 10 -5.14 4.77 -3.12
CA ASP A 10 -5.81 5.66 -2.18
C ASP A 10 -6.96 6.48 -2.83
N TYR A 11 -6.88 6.75 -4.14
CA TYR A 11 -8.00 7.25 -4.92
C TYR A 11 -9.15 6.24 -4.96
N LEU A 12 -8.86 4.97 -5.20
CA LEU A 12 -9.86 3.90 -5.23
C LEU A 12 -10.48 3.69 -3.85
N LEU A 13 -9.65 3.62 -2.81
CA LEU A 13 -10.06 3.51 -1.41
C LEU A 13 -10.98 4.67 -1.02
N ARG A 14 -10.66 5.92 -1.43
CA ARG A 14 -11.50 7.08 -1.15
C ARG A 14 -12.89 6.96 -1.79
N ARG A 15 -13.03 6.28 -2.92
CA ARG A 15 -14.34 6.02 -3.54
C ARG A 15 -15.16 5.03 -2.72
N VAL A 16 -14.52 3.98 -2.18
CA VAL A 16 -15.14 3.00 -1.27
C VAL A 16 -15.62 3.68 0.01
N PHE A 17 -14.77 4.47 0.64
CA PHE A 17 -15.07 5.14 1.90
C PHE A 17 -15.68 6.54 1.73
N LYS A 18 -16.29 6.84 0.57
CA LYS A 18 -16.70 8.22 0.20
C LYS A 18 -17.63 8.88 1.23
N GLU A 19 -18.55 8.10 1.79
CA GLU A 19 -19.58 8.54 2.76
C GLU A 19 -19.05 8.61 4.20
N LYS A 20 -17.83 8.11 4.47
CA LYS A 20 -17.28 8.03 5.83
C LYS A 20 -16.39 9.22 6.14
N SER A 21 -16.82 10.06 7.08
CA SER A 21 -16.05 11.23 7.56
C SER A 21 -15.00 10.88 8.62
N LYS A 22 -15.15 9.73 9.30
CA LYS A 22 -14.19 9.20 10.28
C LYS A 22 -14.10 7.69 10.14
N GLY A 23 -12.90 7.15 10.26
CA GLY A 23 -12.66 5.71 10.27
C GLY A 23 -11.35 5.35 10.96
N PHE A 24 -11.04 4.06 10.96
CA PHE A 24 -9.82 3.52 11.52
C PHE A 24 -9.03 2.70 10.50
N TYR A 25 -7.80 3.11 10.23
CA TYR A 25 -6.89 2.37 9.36
C TYR A 25 -5.75 1.72 10.15
N ILE A 26 -5.21 0.64 9.59
CA ILE A 26 -3.94 0.04 10.00
C ILE A 26 -3.02 0.03 8.78
N ASP A 27 -1.78 0.47 8.95
CA ASP A 27 -0.73 0.44 7.95
C ASP A 27 0.46 -0.35 8.51
N VAL A 28 0.71 -1.56 7.99
CA VAL A 28 1.84 -2.41 8.38
C VAL A 28 2.88 -2.35 7.26
N GLY A 29 4.10 -1.94 7.62
CA GLY A 29 5.10 -1.51 6.64
C GLY A 29 4.86 -0.06 6.21
N ALA A 30 4.59 0.82 7.18
CA ALA A 30 4.21 2.19 6.91
C ALA A 30 5.34 3.07 6.33
N HIS A 31 6.56 2.53 6.19
CA HIS A 31 7.76 3.21 5.72
C HIS A 31 7.91 4.59 6.39
N ASP A 32 8.02 5.69 5.63
CA ASP A 32 8.23 7.04 6.14
C ASP A 32 6.91 7.76 6.46
N GLY A 33 5.80 7.05 6.34
CA GLY A 33 4.45 7.49 6.61
C GLY A 33 3.78 8.30 5.49
N ILE A 34 4.50 8.72 4.44
CA ILE A 34 3.95 9.59 3.40
C ILE A 34 4.13 9.00 2.01
N ASN A 35 5.36 8.64 1.64
CA ASN A 35 5.66 8.20 0.29
C ASN A 35 5.01 6.84 0.05
N LEU A 36 4.32 6.71 -1.08
CA LEU A 36 3.60 5.49 -1.49
C LEU A 36 2.52 5.03 -0.52
N SER A 37 2.13 5.86 0.46
CA SER A 37 1.19 5.44 1.51
C SER A 37 -0.24 5.32 1.01
N ASN A 38 -0.85 4.16 1.24
CA ASN A 38 -2.28 3.94 1.05
C ASN A 38 -3.14 4.65 2.11
N THR A 39 -2.56 5.00 3.27
CA THR A 39 -3.30 5.46 4.45
C THR A 39 -3.13 6.96 4.75
N TYR A 40 -2.12 7.63 4.20
CA TYR A 40 -1.83 9.04 4.51
C TYR A 40 -2.97 9.99 4.13
N LEU A 41 -3.68 9.70 3.03
CA LEU A 41 -4.89 10.42 2.66
C LEU A 41 -5.96 10.39 3.77
N PHE A 42 -6.18 9.23 4.40
CA PHE A 42 -7.26 9.04 5.37
C PHE A 42 -7.00 9.80 6.67
N GLU A 43 -5.76 9.85 7.14
CA GLU A 43 -5.41 10.70 8.28
C GLU A 43 -5.69 12.18 8.01
N ASN A 44 -5.34 12.67 6.81
CA ASN A 44 -5.63 14.05 6.41
C ASN A 44 -7.15 14.33 6.29
N LEU A 45 -7.96 13.28 6.16
CA LEU A 45 -9.42 13.34 6.21
C LEU A 45 -9.98 13.18 7.63
N GLY A 46 -9.12 13.13 8.66
CA GLY A 46 -9.51 13.04 10.06
C GLY A 46 -9.72 11.61 10.58
N TRP A 47 -9.23 10.60 9.87
CA TRP A 47 -9.22 9.23 10.38
C TRP A 47 -8.12 9.05 11.41
N SER A 48 -8.39 8.21 12.41
CA SER A 48 -7.37 7.70 13.32
C SER A 48 -6.73 6.45 12.73
N GLY A 49 -5.47 6.16 13.06
CA GLY A 49 -4.87 4.91 12.62
C GLY A 49 -3.64 4.46 13.39
N LEU A 50 -3.23 3.24 13.07
CA LEU A 50 -2.02 2.57 13.54
C LEU A 50 -1.04 2.45 12.37
N CYS A 51 0.18 2.94 12.54
CA CYS A 51 1.29 2.72 11.60
C CYS A 51 2.35 1.84 12.28
N VAL A 52 2.74 0.74 11.65
CA VAL A 52 3.77 -0.16 12.15
C VAL A 52 4.93 -0.18 11.15
N GLU A 53 6.15 0.06 11.64
CA GLU A 53 7.37 0.05 10.83
C GLU A 53 8.49 -0.66 11.61
N ALA A 54 9.15 -1.65 10.99
CA ALA A 54 10.13 -2.48 11.65
C ALA A 54 11.52 -1.82 11.72
N ASN A 55 11.94 -1.11 10.67
CA ASN A 55 13.24 -0.44 10.61
C ASN A 55 13.23 0.81 11.52
N PRO A 56 14.05 0.86 12.60
CA PRO A 56 14.00 1.95 13.57
C PRO A 56 14.30 3.34 12.98
N ALA A 57 15.18 3.42 11.96
CA ALA A 57 15.52 4.69 11.33
C ALA A 57 14.36 5.23 10.49
N ILE A 58 13.69 4.34 9.75
CA ILE A 58 12.53 4.66 8.92
C ILE A 58 11.30 4.94 9.79
N PHE A 59 11.11 4.16 10.86
CA PHE A 59 10.08 4.40 11.87
C PHE A 59 10.13 5.82 12.44
N GLU A 60 11.33 6.34 12.73
CA GLU A 60 11.46 7.71 13.24
C GLU A 60 11.03 8.78 12.21
N LEU A 61 11.14 8.49 10.91
CA LEU A 61 10.57 9.34 9.86
C LEU A 61 9.05 9.25 9.87
N CYS A 62 8.51 8.02 9.90
CA CYS A 62 7.06 7.75 10.01
C CYS A 62 6.44 8.50 11.19
N ARG A 63 7.00 8.33 12.39
CA ARG A 63 6.51 8.93 13.64
C ARG A 63 6.48 10.46 13.58
N LYS A 64 7.44 11.08 12.91
CA LYS A 64 7.47 12.55 12.71
C LYS A 64 6.45 13.01 11.67
N ALA A 65 6.26 12.22 10.61
CA ALA A 65 5.35 12.50 9.52
C ALA A 65 3.88 12.24 9.87
N ARG A 66 3.62 11.35 10.84
CA ARG A 66 2.29 10.87 11.24
C ARG A 66 1.95 11.24 12.69
N PRO A 67 1.99 12.53 13.08
CA PRO A 67 1.78 12.93 14.48
C PRO A 67 0.36 12.64 14.99
N ASN A 68 -0.60 12.33 14.10
CA ASN A 68 -1.98 12.00 14.45
C ASN A 68 -2.25 10.48 14.45
N ALA A 69 -1.30 9.66 14.01
CA ALA A 69 -1.36 8.20 14.12
C ALA A 69 -0.66 7.73 15.39
N THR A 70 -1.04 6.55 15.87
CA THR A 70 -0.15 5.79 16.77
C THR A 70 0.87 5.05 15.92
N CYS A 71 2.15 5.40 16.06
CA CYS A 71 3.25 4.71 15.38
C CYS A 71 3.93 3.71 16.32
N VAL A 72 4.21 2.50 15.84
CA VAL A 72 4.89 1.44 16.61
C VAL A 72 6.09 0.90 15.84
N ASN A 73 7.25 0.82 16.52
CA ASN A 73 8.46 0.21 15.96
C ASN A 73 8.50 -1.28 16.26
N ALA A 74 8.00 -2.11 15.34
CA ALA A 74 8.02 -3.56 15.47
C ALA A 74 7.84 -4.24 14.12
N ALA A 75 8.38 -5.46 13.99
CA ALA A 75 7.96 -6.39 12.94
C ALA A 75 6.71 -7.17 13.39
N CYS A 76 5.72 -7.25 12.51
CA CYS A 76 4.50 -8.03 12.72
C CYS A 76 4.73 -9.50 12.32
N MET A 77 4.45 -10.43 13.24
CA MET A 77 4.71 -11.87 13.07
C MET A 77 3.45 -12.70 13.28
N GLY A 78 3.44 -13.93 12.75
CA GLY A 78 2.33 -14.87 12.92
C GLY A 78 2.12 -15.40 14.34
N SER A 79 3.10 -15.23 15.23
CA SER A 79 2.99 -15.60 16.64
C SER A 79 3.88 -14.73 17.51
N ALA A 80 3.48 -14.50 18.76
CA ALA A 80 4.25 -13.71 19.72
C ALA A 80 5.22 -14.56 20.55
N ASN A 81 5.77 -15.63 19.95
CA ASN A 81 6.72 -16.54 20.61
C ASN A 81 8.15 -16.00 20.63
N ARG A 82 8.40 -14.93 19.87
CA ARG A 82 9.67 -14.21 19.80
C ARG A 82 9.39 -12.74 20.04
N ASN A 83 10.24 -12.09 20.84
CA ASN A 83 10.15 -10.65 21.13
C ASN A 83 11.00 -9.82 20.17
N SER A 84 11.83 -10.46 19.34
CA SER A 84 12.69 -9.82 18.36
C SER A 84 13.02 -10.76 17.20
N ILE A 85 13.39 -10.18 16.06
CA ILE A 85 13.86 -10.90 14.87
C ILE A 85 15.02 -10.15 14.22
N GLU A 86 15.75 -10.81 13.32
CA GLU A 86 16.62 -10.12 12.37
C GLU A 86 15.80 -9.57 11.21
N LEU A 87 16.01 -8.29 10.91
CA LEU A 87 15.50 -7.59 9.73
C LEU A 87 16.70 -7.30 8.82
N TYR A 88 16.60 -7.71 7.56
CA TYR A 88 17.57 -7.39 6.53
C TYR A 88 17.14 -6.11 5.83
N THR A 89 18.07 -5.20 5.56
CA THR A 89 17.75 -3.88 5.02
C THR A 89 18.84 -3.37 4.09
N ASP A 90 18.44 -2.71 3.02
CA ASP A 90 19.32 -1.95 2.14
C ASP A 90 19.71 -0.59 2.76
N PRO A 91 20.72 0.13 2.23
CA PRO A 91 21.16 1.40 2.81
C PRO A 91 20.10 2.51 2.82
N SER A 92 19.11 2.46 1.92
CA SER A 92 18.00 3.42 1.89
C SER A 92 16.89 3.11 2.89
N GLY A 93 16.81 1.86 3.36
CA GLY A 93 15.73 1.36 4.20
C GLY A 93 14.43 1.06 3.44
N PHE A 94 14.42 1.30 2.12
CA PHE A 94 13.25 1.10 1.27
C PHE A 94 12.94 -0.39 1.07
N TYR A 95 13.98 -1.22 0.98
CA TYR A 95 13.84 -2.67 0.89
C TYR A 95 14.27 -3.29 2.21
N SER A 96 13.27 -3.68 3.01
CA SER A 96 13.49 -4.27 4.33
C SER A 96 12.58 -5.48 4.55
N GLY A 97 13.14 -6.63 4.88
CA GLY A 97 12.39 -7.88 5.01
C GLY A 97 13.01 -8.85 6.01
N THR A 98 12.23 -9.88 6.38
CA THR A 98 12.65 -10.88 7.39
C THR A 98 13.38 -12.08 6.79
N ASP A 99 13.35 -12.23 5.47
CA ASP A 99 14.14 -13.23 4.74
C ASP A 99 15.30 -12.56 3.99
N SER A 100 16.51 -13.04 4.23
CA SER A 100 17.73 -12.40 3.71
C SER A 100 17.90 -12.57 2.20
N ALA A 101 17.36 -13.64 1.62
CA ALA A 101 17.53 -13.96 0.21
C ALA A 101 16.55 -13.15 -0.63
N SER A 102 15.27 -13.14 -0.25
CA SER A 102 14.24 -12.33 -0.90
C SER A 102 14.56 -10.85 -0.81
N THR A 103 14.94 -10.35 0.37
CA THR A 103 15.29 -8.94 0.55
C THR A 103 16.45 -8.53 -0.35
N ARG A 104 17.47 -9.39 -0.47
CA ARG A 104 18.63 -9.13 -1.34
C ARG A 104 18.23 -9.14 -2.80
N GLU A 105 17.42 -10.11 -3.22
CA GLU A 105 16.94 -10.22 -4.59
C GLU A 105 16.12 -8.99 -5.00
N SER A 106 15.13 -8.59 -4.19
CA SER A 106 14.30 -7.40 -4.42
C SER A 106 15.16 -6.14 -4.52
N ALA A 107 16.07 -5.94 -3.57
CA ALA A 107 16.96 -4.78 -3.56
C ALA A 107 17.90 -4.78 -4.78
N GLU A 108 18.55 -5.90 -5.10
CA GLU A 108 19.45 -5.99 -6.26
C GLU A 108 18.71 -5.77 -7.59
N ALA A 109 17.49 -6.30 -7.73
CA ALA A 109 16.66 -6.09 -8.92
C ALA A 109 16.31 -4.59 -9.08
N ALA A 110 15.93 -3.92 -7.99
CA ALA A 110 15.59 -2.51 -8.01
C ALA A 110 16.79 -1.61 -8.34
N PHE A 111 17.94 -1.84 -7.71
CA PHE A 111 19.17 -1.09 -8.01
C PHE A 111 19.63 -1.31 -9.44
N ARG A 112 19.56 -2.55 -9.95
CA ARG A 112 19.89 -2.87 -11.35
C ARG A 112 18.99 -2.14 -12.34
N ALA A 113 17.69 -2.06 -12.06
CA ALA A 113 16.74 -1.32 -12.90
C ALA A 113 17.07 0.18 -12.98
N ARG A 114 17.73 0.73 -11.95
CA ARG A 114 18.24 2.11 -11.91
C ARG A 114 19.63 2.30 -12.54
N GLY A 115 20.28 1.23 -12.97
CA GLY A 115 21.68 1.27 -13.39
C GLY A 115 22.65 1.53 -12.24
N GLU A 116 22.23 1.27 -11.00
CA GLU A 116 23.03 1.42 -9.79
C GLU A 116 23.75 0.11 -9.43
N PRO A 117 24.90 0.19 -8.74
CA PRO A 117 25.58 -1.01 -8.23
C PRO A 117 24.70 -1.73 -7.19
N SER A 118 24.84 -3.05 -7.10
CA SER A 118 24.13 -3.86 -6.09
C SER A 118 24.34 -3.28 -4.68
N PRO A 119 23.26 -3.13 -3.89
CA PRO A 119 23.36 -2.55 -2.56
C PRO A 119 24.02 -3.53 -1.59
N ARG A 120 24.67 -2.99 -0.56
CA ARG A 120 25.09 -3.79 0.58
C ARG A 120 23.89 -3.98 1.51
N ILE A 121 23.39 -5.21 1.59
CA ILE A 121 22.40 -5.59 2.59
C ILE A 121 23.07 -5.73 3.96
N SER A 122 22.44 -5.15 4.97
CA SER A 122 22.81 -5.28 6.38
C SER A 122 21.68 -5.96 7.16
N SER A 123 21.97 -6.45 8.36
CA SER A 123 20.94 -6.95 9.28
C SER A 123 20.93 -6.14 10.57
N ILE A 124 19.74 -5.94 11.12
CA ILE A 124 19.50 -5.30 12.42
C ILE A 124 18.51 -6.14 13.21
N THR A 125 18.71 -6.26 14.52
CA THR A 125 17.74 -6.91 15.41
C THR A 125 16.67 -5.91 15.81
N VAL A 126 15.40 -6.22 15.54
CA VAL A 126 14.25 -5.33 15.79
C VAL A 126 13.23 -6.01 16.70
N PRO A 127 12.43 -5.24 17.48
CA PRO A 127 11.30 -5.78 18.23
C PRO A 127 10.32 -6.50 17.30
N ALA A 128 9.71 -7.57 17.78
CA ALA A 128 8.73 -8.35 17.02
C ALA A 128 7.56 -8.78 17.91
N THR A 129 6.35 -8.74 17.35
CA THR A 129 5.11 -9.15 18.04
C THR A 129 4.01 -9.42 17.02
N THR A 130 2.83 -9.84 17.46
CA THR A 130 1.64 -9.96 16.60
C THR A 130 0.92 -8.61 16.47
N LEU A 131 0.22 -8.40 15.36
CA LEU A 131 -0.60 -7.19 15.15
C LEU A 131 -1.72 -7.08 16.19
N ASP A 132 -2.30 -8.22 16.60
CA ASP A 132 -3.29 -8.28 17.68
C ASP A 132 -2.75 -7.68 18.99
N LYS A 133 -1.55 -8.06 19.42
CA LYS A 133 -0.95 -7.54 20.65
C LYS A 133 -0.73 -6.03 20.57
N ILE A 134 -0.33 -5.52 19.41
CA ILE A 134 -0.17 -4.08 19.19
C ILE A 134 -1.53 -3.38 19.34
N LEU A 135 -2.58 -3.91 18.70
CA LEU A 135 -3.93 -3.34 18.76
C LEU A 135 -4.51 -3.38 20.17
N GLU A 136 -4.33 -4.48 20.90
CA GLU A 136 -4.83 -4.62 22.27
C GLU A 136 -4.18 -3.62 23.23
N GLN A 137 -2.89 -3.32 23.04
CA GLN A 137 -2.15 -2.37 23.86
C GLN A 137 -2.46 -0.92 23.49
N ALA A 138 -2.43 -0.60 22.19
CA ALA A 138 -2.58 0.77 21.70
C ALA A 138 -4.04 1.24 21.63
N PHE A 139 -4.97 0.32 21.38
CA PHE A 139 -6.39 0.61 21.16
C PHE A 139 -7.29 -0.37 21.92
N PRO A 140 -7.23 -0.40 23.26
CA PRO A 140 -8.04 -1.31 24.06
C PRO A 140 -9.53 -1.14 23.75
N GLY A 141 -10.22 -2.25 23.50
CA GLY A 141 -11.64 -2.26 23.15
C GLY A 141 -11.96 -1.97 21.67
N ARG A 142 -10.95 -1.78 20.80
CA ARG A 142 -11.18 -1.73 19.35
C ARG A 142 -11.67 -3.09 18.86
N VAL A 143 -12.76 -3.08 18.10
CA VAL A 143 -13.40 -4.29 17.57
C VAL A 143 -13.66 -4.24 16.06
N GLU A 144 -13.39 -3.12 15.39
CA GLU A 144 -13.57 -3.01 13.94
C GLU A 144 -12.47 -2.15 13.32
N VAL A 145 -11.99 -2.59 12.15
CA VAL A 145 -11.02 -1.88 11.31
C VAL A 145 -11.71 -1.55 9.99
N ASP A 146 -11.57 -0.32 9.49
CA ASP A 146 -12.13 0.04 8.18
C ASP A 146 -11.21 -0.40 7.05
N PHE A 147 -9.92 -0.10 7.20
CA PHE A 147 -8.92 -0.33 6.17
C PHE A 147 -7.65 -0.91 6.76
N LEU A 148 -7.16 -2.01 6.17
CA LEU A 148 -5.87 -2.61 6.47
C LEU A 148 -4.98 -2.54 5.22
N SER A 149 -3.81 -1.93 5.34
CA SER A 149 -2.73 -1.96 4.36
C SER A 149 -1.59 -2.81 4.92
N VAL A 150 -1.09 -3.78 4.16
CA VAL A 150 0.07 -4.60 4.52
C VAL A 150 1.01 -4.68 3.32
N ASP A 151 2.21 -4.15 3.52
CA ASP A 151 3.28 -4.10 2.53
C ASP A 151 4.60 -4.30 3.30
N VAL A 152 5.03 -5.55 3.45
CA VAL A 152 6.17 -5.92 4.31
C VAL A 152 7.16 -6.80 3.56
N GLU A 153 7.27 -6.59 2.25
CA GLU A 153 8.25 -7.20 1.37
C GLU A 153 8.26 -8.74 1.47
N GLY A 154 7.06 -9.34 1.37
CA GLY A 154 6.86 -10.80 1.28
C GLY A 154 6.45 -11.50 2.59
N ALA A 155 6.31 -10.76 3.69
CA ALA A 155 5.87 -11.29 4.98
C ALA A 155 4.36 -11.11 5.25
N GLU A 156 3.56 -10.75 4.25
CA GLU A 156 2.14 -10.36 4.39
C GLU A 156 1.32 -11.47 5.05
N LEU A 157 1.51 -12.72 4.61
CA LEU A 157 0.82 -13.86 5.21
C LEU A 157 1.20 -14.08 6.68
N GLU A 158 2.46 -13.84 7.05
CA GLU A 158 2.89 -13.92 8.45
C GLU A 158 2.24 -12.83 9.30
N VAL A 159 2.11 -11.60 8.78
CA VAL A 159 1.35 -10.54 9.45
C VAL A 159 -0.11 -10.97 9.68
N LEU A 160 -0.76 -11.51 8.64
CA LEU A 160 -2.16 -11.94 8.73
C LEU A 160 -2.38 -13.12 9.69
N LYS A 161 -1.41 -14.02 9.86
CA LYS A 161 -1.48 -15.09 10.87
C LYS A 161 -1.46 -14.54 12.30
N GLY A 162 -0.85 -13.39 12.51
CA GLY A 162 -0.78 -12.68 13.79
C GLY A 162 -1.91 -11.66 13.98
N PHE A 163 -2.95 -11.72 13.15
CA PHE A 163 -4.06 -10.80 13.16
C PHE A 163 -5.40 -11.54 13.10
N ASP A 164 -6.25 -11.34 14.11
CA ASP A 164 -7.58 -11.93 14.13
C ASP A 164 -8.54 -11.18 13.19
N ILE A 165 -8.47 -11.52 11.90
CA ILE A 165 -9.35 -11.00 10.85
C ILE A 165 -10.83 -11.24 11.20
N GLY A 166 -11.14 -12.33 11.90
CA GLY A 166 -12.51 -12.66 12.31
C GLY A 166 -13.06 -11.72 13.37
N ARG A 167 -12.20 -11.25 14.28
CA ARG A 167 -12.52 -10.26 15.32
C ARG A 167 -12.56 -8.84 14.77
N TYR A 168 -11.50 -8.39 14.11
CA TYR A 168 -11.34 -6.98 13.69
C TYR A 168 -12.01 -6.66 12.35
N ARG A 169 -12.26 -7.69 11.52
CA ARG A 169 -13.07 -7.65 10.30
C ARG A 169 -12.85 -6.42 9.40
N PRO A 170 -11.62 -6.14 8.93
CA PRO A 170 -11.38 -5.07 7.96
C PRO A 170 -12.45 -5.01 6.87
N ARG A 171 -13.03 -3.85 6.59
CA ARG A 171 -13.98 -3.74 5.47
C ARG A 171 -13.26 -3.96 4.13
N LEU A 172 -12.02 -3.48 4.04
CA LEU A 172 -11.14 -3.64 2.88
C LEU A 172 -9.69 -3.86 3.34
N MET A 173 -9.00 -4.79 2.70
CA MET A 173 -7.56 -5.03 2.85
C MET A 173 -6.84 -4.80 1.52
N VAL A 174 -5.73 -4.07 1.55
CA VAL A 174 -4.76 -3.99 0.46
C VAL A 174 -3.52 -4.74 0.92
N LEU A 175 -3.17 -5.80 0.20
CA LEU A 175 -2.04 -6.67 0.52
C LEU A 175 -1.09 -6.74 -0.68
N GLU A 176 0.18 -6.51 -0.44
CA GLU A 176 1.22 -6.66 -1.47
C GLU A 176 1.45 -8.15 -1.80
N ALA A 177 1.74 -8.45 -3.07
CA ALA A 177 2.18 -9.75 -3.53
C ALA A 177 3.10 -9.56 -4.75
N ASN A 178 4.38 -9.83 -4.57
CA ASN A 178 5.42 -9.70 -5.60
C ASN A 178 5.59 -10.97 -6.44
N SER A 179 5.10 -12.11 -5.97
CA SER A 179 5.11 -13.38 -6.70
C SER A 179 3.72 -13.98 -6.94
N LYS A 180 3.62 -14.95 -7.85
CA LYS A 180 2.36 -15.70 -8.07
C LYS A 180 2.04 -16.59 -6.88
N GLU A 181 3.09 -17.10 -6.25
CA GLU A 181 3.03 -17.96 -5.08
C GLU A 181 2.43 -17.19 -3.89
N GLU A 182 2.93 -15.98 -3.62
CA GLU A 182 2.35 -15.06 -2.63
C GLU A 182 0.88 -14.74 -2.96
N ASP A 183 0.60 -14.41 -4.23
CA ASP A 183 -0.76 -14.11 -4.68
C ASP A 183 -1.75 -15.23 -4.36
N GLN A 184 -1.35 -16.47 -4.64
CA GLN A 184 -2.15 -17.66 -4.37
C GLN A 184 -2.32 -17.92 -2.87
N MET A 185 -1.26 -17.74 -2.08
CA MET A 185 -1.32 -17.92 -0.62
C MET A 185 -2.25 -16.90 0.05
N LEU A 186 -2.20 -15.64 -0.40
CA LEU A 186 -3.10 -14.59 0.10
C LEU A 186 -4.54 -14.84 -0.33
N ASP A 187 -4.79 -15.30 -1.55
CA ASP A 187 -6.12 -15.70 -2.00
C ASP A 187 -6.67 -16.85 -1.15
N GLU A 188 -5.89 -17.90 -0.90
CA GLU A 188 -6.31 -18.99 -0.03
C GLU A 188 -6.65 -18.49 1.38
N TYR A 189 -5.80 -17.64 1.96
CA TYR A 189 -6.01 -17.13 3.30
C TYR A 189 -7.24 -16.20 3.38
N ALA A 190 -7.26 -15.12 2.61
CA ALA A 190 -8.30 -14.10 2.70
C ALA A 190 -9.65 -14.58 2.16
N VAL A 191 -9.65 -15.26 1.00
CA VAL A 191 -10.90 -15.70 0.34
C VAL A 191 -11.40 -16.99 0.96
N SER A 192 -10.57 -18.04 0.95
CA SER A 192 -11.05 -19.38 1.30
C SER A 192 -11.24 -19.56 2.81
N ARG A 193 -10.41 -18.94 3.65
CA ARG A 193 -10.51 -19.08 5.12
C ARG A 193 -11.32 -17.99 5.80
N HIS A 194 -11.29 -16.77 5.27
CA HIS A 194 -11.89 -15.61 5.92
C HIS A 194 -13.07 -14.97 5.15
N GLY A 195 -13.42 -15.51 3.98
CA GLY A 195 -14.65 -15.14 3.25
C GLY A 195 -14.60 -13.76 2.58
N TYR A 196 -13.41 -13.20 2.34
CA TYR A 196 -13.26 -12.00 1.53
C TYR A 196 -13.39 -12.31 0.04
N THR A 197 -13.59 -11.29 -0.78
CA THR A 197 -13.50 -11.40 -2.24
C THR A 197 -12.32 -10.58 -2.73
N LYS A 198 -11.44 -11.19 -3.55
CA LYS A 198 -10.42 -10.45 -4.30
C LYS A 198 -11.11 -9.65 -5.41
N ALA A 199 -11.40 -8.38 -5.13
CA ALA A 199 -12.15 -7.53 -6.05
C ALA A 199 -11.29 -7.04 -7.22
N ARG A 200 -9.99 -6.87 -7.00
CA ARG A 200 -9.05 -6.36 -8.00
C ARG A 200 -7.60 -6.63 -7.60
N ARG A 201 -6.73 -6.77 -8.60
CA ARG A 201 -5.28 -6.61 -8.46
C ARG A 201 -4.83 -5.38 -9.24
N MET A 202 -4.03 -4.52 -8.60
CA MET A 202 -3.37 -3.37 -9.20
C MET A 202 -1.87 -3.55 -9.08
N TYR A 203 -1.22 -3.95 -10.16
CA TYR A 203 0.22 -4.29 -10.17
C TYR A 203 0.55 -5.36 -9.12
N VAL A 204 1.22 -4.97 -8.04
CA VAL A 204 1.59 -5.85 -6.92
C VAL A 204 0.57 -5.82 -5.77
N ASN A 205 -0.43 -4.94 -5.82
CA ASN A 205 -1.39 -4.76 -4.72
C ASN A 205 -2.73 -5.46 -4.98
N ASN A 206 -3.11 -6.34 -4.07
CA ASN A 206 -4.39 -7.05 -4.09
C ASN A 206 -5.43 -6.38 -3.19
N PHE A 207 -6.62 -6.15 -3.72
CA PHE A 207 -7.77 -5.61 -3.00
C PHE A 207 -8.71 -6.73 -2.57
N TYR A 208 -8.71 -7.04 -1.27
CA TYR A 208 -9.65 -7.97 -0.65
C TYR A 208 -10.76 -7.20 0.05
N VAL A 209 -12.00 -7.52 -0.29
CA VAL A 209 -13.17 -6.76 0.13
C VAL A 209 -14.16 -7.68 0.82
N ARG A 210 -14.71 -7.22 1.94
CA ARG A 210 -15.66 -7.98 2.75
C ARG A 210 -17.08 -7.95 2.17
N ASP A 211 -17.53 -6.78 1.72
CA ASP A 211 -18.93 -6.52 1.38
C ASP A 211 -19.15 -6.50 -0.16
N PRO A 212 -20.13 -7.24 -0.72
CA PRO A 212 -20.31 -7.35 -2.18
C PRO A 212 -20.52 -6.03 -2.94
N GLU A 213 -21.14 -5.03 -2.31
CA GLU A 213 -21.34 -3.72 -2.93
C GLU A 213 -20.02 -3.01 -3.22
N ASP A 214 -19.05 -3.15 -2.31
CA ASP A 214 -17.71 -2.59 -2.47
C ASP A 214 -16.91 -3.36 -3.53
N VAL A 215 -17.14 -4.67 -3.69
CA VAL A 215 -16.50 -5.48 -4.75
C VAL A 215 -16.80 -4.88 -6.13
N ALA A 216 -18.08 -4.61 -6.41
CA ALA A 216 -18.50 -4.04 -7.68
C ALA A 216 -17.90 -2.65 -7.89
N LEU A 217 -17.81 -1.84 -6.83
CA LEU A 217 -17.21 -0.50 -6.90
C LEU A 217 -15.71 -0.58 -7.19
N VAL A 218 -14.97 -1.43 -6.49
CA VAL A 218 -13.51 -1.60 -6.64
C VAL A 218 -13.16 -2.14 -8.02
N ALA A 219 -13.91 -3.13 -8.51
CA ALA A 219 -13.70 -3.76 -9.81
C ALA A 219 -13.97 -2.81 -10.99
N ASN A 220 -15.03 -1.98 -10.90
CA ASN A 220 -15.48 -1.16 -12.03
C ASN A 220 -14.96 0.29 -12.01
N THR A 221 -14.28 0.71 -10.95
CA THR A 221 -13.74 2.08 -10.87
C THR A 221 -12.46 2.19 -11.70
N TRP A 222 -12.52 3.01 -12.74
CA TRP A 222 -11.36 3.38 -13.54
C TRP A 222 -10.47 4.35 -12.76
N VAL A 223 -9.22 3.96 -12.53
CA VAL A 223 -8.19 4.80 -11.93
C VAL A 223 -7.32 5.32 -13.08
N LYS A 224 -7.51 6.58 -13.45
CA LYS A 224 -6.61 7.28 -14.40
C LYS A 224 -5.71 8.21 -13.60
N CYS A 225 -4.81 7.62 -12.81
CA CYS A 225 -3.83 8.40 -12.06
C CYS A 225 -2.63 8.68 -12.97
N ARG A 226 -2.29 9.96 -13.14
CA ARG A 226 -1.01 10.38 -13.69
C ARG A 226 -0.18 10.77 -12.47
N LEU A 227 0.57 9.83 -11.91
CA LEU A 227 1.61 10.18 -10.93
C LEU A 227 2.53 11.14 -11.66
N ALA A 228 2.59 12.39 -11.20
CA ALA A 228 3.36 13.40 -11.89
C ALA A 228 4.84 13.00 -11.82
N ARG A 229 5.39 12.46 -12.92
CA ARG A 229 6.79 12.72 -13.27
C ARG A 229 6.90 14.24 -13.34
N MET A 230 7.67 14.85 -12.44
CA MET A 230 8.28 16.13 -12.81
C MET A 230 9.31 15.79 -13.87
N GLU A 231 9.00 16.08 -15.13
CA GLU A 231 10.07 16.49 -16.02
C GLU A 231 10.14 18.01 -15.98
N ASP A 232 11.37 18.49 -16.06
CA ASP A 232 11.70 19.87 -16.36
C ASP A 232 10.75 20.45 -17.42
N GLU A 233 10.56 21.76 -17.33
CA GLU A 233 9.79 22.57 -18.26
C GLU A 233 10.01 22.14 -19.71
N LEU A 234 9.03 21.45 -20.31
CA LEU A 234 8.59 21.58 -21.72
C LEU A 234 7.51 20.52 -21.99
N GLY A 235 6.32 20.99 -22.36
CA GLY A 235 5.22 20.12 -22.73
C GLY A 235 5.44 19.47 -24.09
N GLU A 236 5.09 18.18 -24.21
CA GLU A 236 4.35 17.60 -25.33
C GLU A 236 3.77 16.22 -24.92
N LEU A 237 2.74 15.78 -25.64
CA LEU A 237 2.00 14.53 -25.44
C LEU A 237 2.87 13.30 -25.75
N VAL A 238 3.09 12.43 -24.76
CA VAL A 238 3.70 11.10 -24.97
C VAL A 238 2.78 9.98 -24.48
N LYS A 239 2.68 8.91 -25.29
CA LYS A 239 2.05 7.62 -24.99
C LYS A 239 2.44 7.13 -23.59
N LEU A 240 1.47 6.57 -22.87
CA LEU A 240 1.65 5.97 -21.54
C LEU A 240 2.76 4.91 -21.58
N GLY A 241 3.87 5.22 -20.94
CA GLY A 241 4.97 4.31 -20.64
C GLY A 241 5.24 4.32 -19.14
N HIS A 242 5.47 3.11 -18.61
CA HIS A 242 6.23 2.76 -17.42
C HIS A 242 6.39 3.81 -16.30
N VAL A 243 5.90 3.46 -15.11
CA VAL A 243 6.55 3.93 -13.88
C VAL A 243 7.83 3.09 -13.77
N ASP A 244 8.93 3.63 -14.31
CA ASP A 244 10.26 3.13 -13.95
C ASP A 244 10.40 3.25 -12.43
N SER A 245 10.97 2.22 -11.81
CA SER A 245 11.16 1.99 -10.37
C SER A 245 12.08 3.00 -9.66
N VAL A 246 11.91 4.29 -9.93
CA VAL A 246 12.88 5.33 -9.59
C VAL A 246 12.19 6.59 -9.07
N GLY A 247 12.37 6.84 -7.78
CA GLY A 247 12.34 8.19 -7.21
C GLY A 247 11.04 8.61 -6.53
N TRP A 248 11.18 9.07 -5.28
CA TRP A 248 10.30 9.96 -4.53
C TRP A 248 8.98 10.33 -5.23
N SER A 249 7.93 9.56 -5.00
CA SER A 249 6.60 9.88 -5.48
C SER A 249 6.08 11.14 -4.78
N ARG A 250 6.01 12.28 -5.49
CA ARG A 250 5.27 13.43 -4.99
C ARG A 250 3.77 13.10 -4.96
N PRO A 251 2.99 13.67 -4.01
CA PRO A 251 1.57 13.45 -3.99
C PRO A 251 0.91 13.90 -5.30
N ALA A 252 0.08 13.06 -5.93
CA ALA A 252 -0.66 13.40 -7.12
C ALA A 252 -1.81 14.36 -6.77
N GLU A 253 -1.84 15.56 -7.38
CA GLU A 253 -2.96 16.48 -7.27
C GLU A 253 -3.96 16.28 -8.43
N LEU A 254 -5.24 16.07 -8.09
CA LEU A 254 -6.32 16.28 -9.06
C LEU A 254 -6.40 17.76 -9.39
N LYS A 255 -5.80 18.19 -10.52
CA LYS A 255 -6.10 19.51 -11.10
C LYS A 255 -7.51 19.46 -11.69
N GLY A 256 -8.40 20.32 -11.19
CA GLY A 256 -9.73 20.51 -11.76
C GLY A 256 -9.60 20.89 -13.23
N TRP A 257 -10.16 20.07 -14.12
CA TRP A 257 -10.06 20.25 -15.56
C TRP A 257 -11.09 21.30 -16.03
N PRO A 258 -10.70 22.45 -16.62
CA PRO A 258 -11.62 23.29 -17.35
C PRO A 258 -11.83 22.67 -18.74
N PHE A 259 -13.09 22.36 -19.07
CA PHE A 259 -13.60 22.13 -20.44
C PHE A 259 -13.11 20.89 -21.22
N VAL A 260 -13.85 19.79 -21.11
CA VAL A 260 -13.88 18.68 -22.09
C VAL A 260 -15.15 18.76 -22.93
N LYS A 261 -15.31 19.84 -23.71
CA LYS A 261 -16.40 19.91 -24.71
C LYS A 261 -15.93 19.92 -26.16
N GLU A 262 -14.65 20.13 -26.44
CA GLU A 262 -14.17 20.22 -27.84
C GLU A 262 -13.50 18.94 -28.37
N TRP A 263 -13.00 18.06 -27.48
CA TRP A 263 -12.11 16.96 -27.90
C TRP A 263 -12.85 15.67 -28.32
N ILE A 264 -14.10 15.49 -27.89
CA ILE A 264 -14.91 14.30 -28.23
C ILE A 264 -15.46 14.35 -29.68
N ARG A 265 -15.39 15.50 -30.37
CA ARG A 265 -15.90 15.61 -31.76
C ARG A 265 -14.91 15.27 -32.86
N LYS A 266 -13.60 15.17 -32.59
CA LYS A 266 -12.59 14.94 -33.65
C LYS A 266 -12.02 13.53 -33.74
N GLU A 267 -12.17 12.69 -32.71
CA GLU A 267 -11.68 11.29 -32.74
C GLU A 267 -12.79 10.22 -32.79
N LEU A 268 -14.06 10.62 -32.80
CA LEU A 268 -15.20 9.70 -33.02
C LEU A 268 -15.72 9.67 -34.46
N GLN A 269 -15.02 10.31 -35.40
CA GLN A 269 -15.39 10.30 -36.83
C GLN A 269 -14.52 9.38 -37.69
N PHE A 270 -13.71 8.50 -37.08
CA PHE A 270 -12.85 7.56 -37.82
C PHE A 270 -13.15 6.07 -37.58
N LEU A 271 -14.26 5.72 -36.91
CA LEU A 271 -14.64 4.31 -36.69
C LEU A 271 -16.13 3.98 -36.93
N ILE A 272 -16.89 4.85 -37.61
CA ILE A 272 -18.19 4.49 -38.18
C ILE A 272 -18.32 5.13 -39.55
N GLU A 273 -17.72 4.50 -40.57
CA GLU A 273 -18.26 4.35 -41.93
C GLU A 273 -17.37 3.36 -42.71
N ARG A 274 -18.01 2.28 -43.16
CA ARG A 274 -17.46 1.03 -43.73
C ARG A 274 -17.10 1.19 -45.22
N PRO A 275 -16.52 0.18 -45.93
CA PRO A 275 -16.95 -1.23 -46.02
C PRO A 275 -16.20 -2.22 -45.12
#